data_AF-A0A7Z9Q165-F1
#
_entry.id   AF-A0A7Z9Q165-F1
#
_cell.length_a   1.000
_cell.length_b   1.000
_cell.length_c   1.000
_cell.angle_alpha   90.00
_cell.angle_beta   90.00
_cell.angle_gamma   90.00
#
_symmetry.space_group_name_H-M   'P 1'
#
loop_
_entity.id
_entity.type
_entity.pdbx_description
1 polymer ?
#
loop_
_entity_poly.entity_id
_entity_poly.type
_entity_poly.pdbx_seq_one_letter_code
_entity_poly.pdbx_strand_id
1 'polypeptide(L)'
;HIAAAFATPLVSLFGPTDPRWTTIPVAQLHNGSPSEVILVADPTLPAEESANDHPQRCAIEQIGYERVKAATDSIIQILDT
;
A
#
# COMPACT_ATOMS: atom_id res chain seq x y z
N HIS A 1 9.38 1.20 6.22
CA HIS A 1 10.72 0.57 6.23
C HIS A 1 10.98 -0.34 7.44
N ILE A 2 10.87 0.13 8.69
CA ILE A 2 11.10 -0.75 9.86
C ILE A 2 10.15 -1.97 9.81
N ALA A 3 8.83 -1.75 9.70
CA ALA A 3 7.86 -2.85 9.56
C ALA A 3 8.21 -3.84 8.42
N ALA A 4 8.58 -3.32 7.25
CA ALA A 4 8.97 -4.11 6.09
C ALA A 4 10.19 -5.03 6.34
N ALA A 5 11.16 -4.59 7.13
CA ALA A 5 12.35 -5.38 7.47
C ALA A 5 12.03 -6.54 8.44
N PHE A 6 11.00 -6.38 9.27
CA PHE A 6 10.61 -7.35 10.30
C PHE A 6 9.46 -8.26 9.87
N ALA A 7 9.15 -8.33 8.57
CA ALA A 7 7.98 -9.06 8.05
C ALA A 7 6.67 -8.70 8.79
N THR A 8 6.58 -7.46 9.27
CA THR A 8 5.38 -6.99 9.96
C THR A 8 4.29 -6.77 8.91
N PRO A 9 3.08 -7.31 9.11
CA PRO A 9 1.94 -7.06 8.22
C PRO A 9 1.69 -5.57 8.09
N LEU A 10 1.65 -5.06 6.87
CA LEU A 10 1.58 -3.64 6.62
C LEU A 10 0.60 -3.28 5.50
N VAL A 11 -0.11 -2.18 5.72
CA VAL A 11 -0.93 -1.52 4.70
C VAL A 11 -0.28 -0.16 4.44
N SER A 12 0.33 -0.01 3.26
CA SER A 12 1.00 1.23 2.86
C SER A 12 0.04 2.10 2.06
N LEU A 13 -0.14 3.34 2.51
CA LEU A 13 -1.02 4.31 1.86
C LEU A 13 -0.19 5.30 1.07
N PHE A 14 -0.38 5.31 -0.25
CA PHE A 14 0.27 6.21 -1.18
C PHE A 14 -0.73 7.23 -1.70
N GLY A 15 -0.66 8.44 -1.13
CA GLY A 15 -1.36 9.61 -1.64
C GLY A 15 -0.63 10.19 -2.85
N PRO A 16 -0.05 11.39 -2.74
CA PRO A 16 0.63 12.03 -3.87
C PRO A 16 2.04 11.46 -4.10
N THR A 17 2.54 10.61 -3.20
CA THR A 17 3.81 9.90 -3.40
C THR A 17 3.57 8.66 -4.23
N ASP A 18 4.26 8.54 -5.36
CA ASP A 18 4.14 7.38 -6.23
C ASP A 18 4.90 6.15 -5.64
N PRO A 19 4.24 5.00 -5.48
CA PRO A 19 4.89 3.81 -4.93
C PRO A 19 6.01 3.28 -5.83
N ARG A 20 5.93 3.48 -7.15
CA ARG A 20 6.88 2.89 -8.11
C ARG A 20 8.32 3.37 -7.92
N TRP A 21 8.49 4.53 -7.27
CA TRP A 21 9.80 5.14 -7.01
C TRP A 21 10.23 5.06 -5.55
N THR A 22 9.37 4.53 -4.68
CA THR A 22 9.57 4.59 -3.23
C THR A 22 9.40 3.25 -2.52
N THR A 23 8.81 2.25 -3.19
CA THR A 23 8.73 0.88 -2.68
C THR A 23 10.11 0.27 -2.51
N ILE A 24 10.27 -0.46 -1.41
CA ILE A 24 11.46 -1.25 -1.09
C ILE A 24 11.09 -2.73 -1.08
N PRO A 25 12.07 -3.65 -1.16
CA PRO A 25 11.82 -5.04 -0.84
C PRO A 25 11.22 -5.19 0.57
N VAL A 26 10.11 -5.91 0.68
CA VAL A 26 9.46 -6.24 1.96
C VAL A 26 9.68 -7.72 2.28
N ALA A 27 10.00 -8.05 3.52
CA ALA A 27 10.16 -9.44 3.94
C ALA A 27 8.81 -10.16 3.88
N GLN A 28 8.78 -11.40 3.39
CA GLN A 28 7.54 -12.19 3.33
C GLN A 28 7.06 -12.59 4.72
N LEU A 29 5.76 -12.84 4.85
CA LEU A 29 5.18 -13.47 6.03
C LEU A 29 5.69 -14.91 6.18
N HIS A 30 5.48 -15.50 7.36
CA HIS A 30 6.00 -16.84 7.68
C HIS A 30 5.48 -17.93 6.74
N ASN A 31 4.29 -17.73 6.15
CA ASN A 31 3.66 -18.65 5.18
C ASN A 31 4.09 -18.37 3.72
N GLY A 32 5.03 -17.46 3.49
CA GLY A 32 5.52 -17.06 2.17
C GLY A 32 4.64 -16.03 1.46
N SER A 33 3.53 -15.60 2.05
CA SER A 33 2.67 -14.56 1.47
C SER A 33 3.32 -13.18 1.54
N PRO A 34 2.93 -12.23 0.66
CA PRO A 34 3.33 -10.83 0.79
C PRO A 34 2.94 -10.25 2.15
N SER A 35 3.83 -9.49 2.77
CA SER A 35 3.56 -8.79 4.03
C SER A 35 3.02 -7.37 3.84
N GLU A 36 2.86 -6.91 2.59
CA GLU A 36 2.42 -5.57 2.24
C GLU A 36 1.20 -5.58 1.31
N VAL A 37 0.20 -4.78 1.68
CA VAL A 37 -0.86 -4.33 0.78
C VAL A 37 -0.64 -2.85 0.49
N ILE A 38 -0.54 -2.48 -0.79
CA ILE A 38 -0.39 -1.11 -1.24
C ILE A 38 -1.76 -0.56 -1.63
N LEU A 39 -2.15 0.56 -1.05
CA LEU A 39 -3.30 1.36 -1.47
C LEU A 39 -2.82 2.67 -2.08
N VAL A 40 -3.24 2.94 -3.31
CA VAL A 40 -3.03 4.22 -3.99
C VAL A 40 -4.29 5.07 -3.94
N ALA A 41 -4.11 6.39 -3.85
CA ALA A 41 -5.20 7.38 -3.87
C ALA A 41 -6.03 7.29 -5.15
N ASP A 42 -5.38 7.27 -6.32
CA ASP A 42 -6.05 7.07 -7.60
C ASP A 42 -5.57 5.79 -8.31
N PRO A 43 -6.35 4.69 -8.26
CA PRO A 43 -6.02 3.46 -8.99
C PRO A 43 -6.26 3.56 -10.50
N THR A 44 -6.84 4.66 -10.99
CA THR A 44 -7.14 4.92 -12.40
C THR A 44 -6.16 5.89 -13.06
N LEU A 45 -5.13 6.34 -12.32
CA LEU A 45 -4.05 7.13 -12.89
C LEU A 45 -3.36 6.33 -14.02
N PRO A 46 -3.23 6.89 -15.23
CA PRO A 46 -2.53 6.23 -16.33
C PRO A 46 -1.10 5.84 -15.94
N ALA A 47 -0.60 4.74 -16.49
CA ALA A 47 0.71 4.20 -16.12
C ALA A 47 1.86 5.15 -16.53
N GLU A 48 1.65 5.98 -17.54
CA GLU A 48 2.57 7.01 -18.01
C GLU A 48 2.58 8.28 -17.14
N GLU A 49 1.57 8.48 -16.30
CA GLU A 49 1.47 9.61 -15.36
C GLU A 49 2.06 9.22 -13.99
N SER A 50 2.55 10.20 -13.24
CA SER A 50 3.15 10.00 -11.91
C SER A 50 2.28 10.65 -10.84
N ALA A 51 1.99 9.95 -9.74
CA ALA A 51 1.17 10.50 -8.66
C ALA A 51 1.76 11.81 -8.09
N ASN A 52 3.09 11.93 -8.12
CA ASN A 52 3.85 13.11 -7.68
C ASN A 52 3.44 14.39 -8.42
N ASP A 53 3.04 14.28 -9.70
CA ASP A 53 2.70 15.41 -10.56
C ASP A 53 1.21 15.80 -10.45
N HIS A 54 0.41 15.01 -9.72
CA HIS A 54 -1.02 15.21 -9.56
C HIS A 54 -1.45 15.23 -8.08
N PRO A 55 -0.91 16.13 -7.25
CA PRO A 55 -1.08 16.05 -5.79
C PRO A 55 -2.52 16.21 -5.31
N GLN A 56 -3.38 16.95 -6.03
CA GLN A 56 -4.79 17.09 -5.69
C GLN A 56 -5.61 15.86 -6.09
N ARG A 57 -5.33 15.28 -7.26
CA ARG A 57 -5.98 14.06 -7.77
C ARG A 57 -5.61 12.85 -6.91
N CYS A 58 -4.34 12.78 -6.52
CA CYS A 58 -3.79 11.72 -5.68
C CYS A 58 -3.73 12.12 -4.19
N ALA A 59 -4.56 13.08 -3.75
CA ALA A 59 -4.60 13.47 -2.35
C ALA A 59 -4.91 12.25 -1.46
N ILE A 60 -4.28 12.17 -0.27
CA ILE A 60 -4.40 10.99 0.59
C ILE A 60 -5.85 10.75 1.04
N GLU A 61 -6.65 11.81 1.10
CA GLU A 61 -8.08 11.81 1.44
C GLU A 61 -8.93 11.01 0.43
N GLN A 62 -8.41 10.73 -0.77
CA GLN A 62 -9.06 9.84 -1.73
C GLN A 62 -8.99 8.36 -1.31
N ILE A 63 -8.14 8.03 -0.34
CA ILE A 63 -8.12 6.71 0.31
C ILE A 63 -9.11 6.71 1.46
N GLY A 64 -10.34 6.31 1.17
CA GLY A 64 -11.41 6.22 2.16
C GLY A 64 -11.17 5.16 3.24
N TYR A 65 -11.72 5.39 4.43
CA TYR A 65 -11.63 4.50 5.59
C TYR A 65 -11.98 3.04 5.27
N GLU A 66 -13.08 2.79 4.56
CA GLU A 66 -13.53 1.44 4.24
C GLU A 66 -12.50 0.66 3.41
N ARG A 67 -11.77 1.34 2.51
CA ARG A 67 -10.70 0.70 1.72
C ARG A 67 -9.52 0.31 2.63
N VAL A 68 -9.15 1.17 3.56
CA VAL A 68 -8.08 0.89 4.54
C VAL A 68 -8.49 -0.29 5.42
N LYS A 69 -9.70 -0.25 5.99
CA LYS A 69 -10.24 -1.30 6.83
C LYS A 69 -10.24 -2.66 6.10
N ALA A 70 -10.76 -2.70 4.88
CA ALA A 70 -10.81 -3.94 4.09
C ALA A 70 -9.41 -4.51 3.82
N ALA A 71 -8.41 -3.66 3.53
CA ALA A 71 -7.02 -4.09 3.36
C ALA A 71 -6.43 -4.63 4.67
N THR A 72 -6.71 -3.99 5.79
CA THR A 72 -6.29 -4.44 7.12
C THR A 72 -6.91 -5.79 7.48
N ASP A 73 -8.22 -5.96 7.27
CA ASP A 73 -8.89 -7.23 7.53
C ASP A 73 -8.31 -8.36 6.68
N SER A 74 -8.05 -8.07 5.39
CA SER A 74 -7.48 -9.04 4.44
C SER A 74 -6.09 -9.50 4.86
N ILE A 75 -5.21 -8.58 5.26
CA ILE A 75 -3.84 -8.96 5.64
C ILE A 75 -3.79 -9.69 6.98
N ILE A 76 -4.71 -9.40 7.90
CA ILE A 76 -4.85 -10.15 9.15
C ILE A 76 -5.25 -11.60 8.85
N GLN A 77 -6.23 -11.81 7.96
CA GLN A 77 -6.65 -13.16 7.59
C GLN A 77 -5.52 -14.00 6.97
N ILE A 78 -4.65 -13.37 6.18
CA ILE A 78 -3.48 -14.06 5.58
C ILE A 78 -2.47 -14.50 6.64
N LEU A 79 -2.42 -13.87 7.82
CA LEU A 79 -1.53 -14.30 8.91
C LEU A 79 -2.01 -15.56 9.62
N ASP A 80 -3.31 -15.78 9.63
CA ASP A 80 -3.94 -16.88 10.35
C ASP A 80 -3.99 -18.18 9.52
N THR A 81 -3.53 -18.14 8.26
CA THR A 81 -3.47 -19.27 7.31
C THR A 81 -2.06 -19.78 7.09
#